data_AF-A0A1D2S3A9-F1
#
_entry.id   AF-A0A1D2S3A9-F1
#
_cell.length_a   1.000
_cell.length_b   1.000
_cell.length_c   1.000
_cell.angle_alpha   90.00
_cell.angle_beta   90.00
_cell.angle_gamma   90.00
#
_symmetry.space_group_name_H-M   'P 1'
#
loop_
_entity.id
_entity.type
_entity.pdbx_description
1 polymer ?
#
loop_
_entity_poly.entity_id
_entity_poly.type
_entity_poly.pdbx_seq_one_letter_code
_entity_poly.pdbx_strand_id
1 'polypeptide(L)'
;MLSDKIIRLDISSLVDRDFLNMVNNAKTSRTYYAENASGTSSSMKNVGRQVILNLPIPLPALAEQHRIVARVEQLRRLCADLRERLQQARVTQSRLADALVSAADQSSAC
;
A
#
# COMPACT_ATOMS: atom_id res chain seq x y z
N MET A 1 10.02 -24.45 9.38
CA MET A 1 11.31 -23.73 9.27
C MET A 1 11.05 -22.41 8.57
N LEU A 2 11.45 -21.28 9.15
CA LEU A 2 11.29 -19.94 8.56
C LEU A 2 12.44 -19.72 7.53
N SER A 3 12.18 -19.13 6.37
CA SER A 3 13.23 -18.84 5.37
C SER A 3 14.29 -17.89 5.95
N ASP A 4 15.53 -18.08 5.52
CA ASP A 4 16.71 -17.23 5.76
C ASP A 4 16.54 -15.76 5.34
N LYS A 5 15.50 -15.45 4.54
CA LYS A 5 15.16 -14.09 4.11
C LYS A 5 14.13 -13.40 5.00
N ILE A 6 13.64 -14.08 6.05
CA ILE A 6 12.68 -13.49 6.99
C ILE A 6 13.43 -13.00 8.22
N ILE A 7 13.30 -11.70 8.50
CA ILE A 7 13.86 -11.06 9.69
C ILE A 7 12.71 -10.73 10.63
N ARG A 8 12.79 -11.21 11.87
CA ARG A 8 11.92 -10.79 12.98
C ARG A 8 12.59 -9.68 13.76
N LEU A 9 11.86 -8.61 13.99
CA LEU A 9 12.28 -7.49 14.83
C LEU A 9 11.54 -7.59 16.15
N ASP A 10 12.29 -7.49 17.25
CA ASP A 10 11.69 -7.17 18.54
C ASP A 10 11.59 -5.65 18.64
N ILE A 11 10.41 -5.16 18.99
CA ILE A 11 10.05 -3.76 18.88
C ILE A 11 9.76 -3.24 20.29
N SER A 12 10.39 -2.13 20.64
CA SER A 12 10.16 -1.45 21.92
C SER A 12 8.69 -1.11 22.12
N SER A 13 8.21 -1.19 23.35
CA SER A 13 6.85 -0.79 23.75
C SER A 13 6.54 0.70 23.52
N LEU A 14 7.56 1.51 23.22
CA LEU A 14 7.42 2.92 22.85
C LEU A 14 7.01 3.13 21.38
N VAL A 15 6.93 2.06 20.58
CA VAL A 15 6.64 2.12 19.15
C VAL A 15 5.41 1.30 18.83
N ASP A 16 4.41 1.95 18.25
CA ASP A 16 3.26 1.28 17.67
C ASP A 16 3.67 0.49 16.41
N ARG A 17 3.23 -0.76 16.31
CA ARG A 17 3.66 -1.68 15.25
C ARG A 17 3.12 -1.27 13.88
N ASP A 18 1.90 -0.77 13.83
CA ASP A 18 1.27 -0.35 12.58
C ASP A 18 1.88 0.95 12.07
N PHE A 19 2.21 1.86 12.99
CA PHE A 19 2.98 3.06 12.70
C PHE A 19 4.37 2.72 12.14
N LEU A 20 5.12 1.82 12.80
CA LEU A 20 6.43 1.39 12.31
C LEU A 20 6.33 0.74 10.93
N ASN A 21 5.33 -0.11 10.72
CA ASN A 21 5.09 -0.72 9.41
C ASN A 21 4.76 0.33 8.34
N MET A 22 3.99 1.36 8.68
CA MET A 22 3.70 2.47 7.78
C MET A 22 4.96 3.26 7.42
N VAL A 23 5.80 3.58 8.40
CA VAL A 23 7.11 4.23 8.19
C VAL A 23 7.99 3.37 7.29
N ASN A 24 8.12 2.08 7.59
CA ASN A 24 8.92 1.13 6.80
C ASN A 24 8.47 1.04 5.32
N ASN A 25 7.18 1.24 5.05
CA ASN A 25 6.62 1.27 3.70
C ASN A 25 6.70 2.66 3.04
N ALA A 26 7.07 3.71 3.77
CA ALA A 26 7.18 5.06 3.22
C ALA A 26 8.31 5.14 2.19
N LYS A 27 8.15 6.07 1.24
CA LYS A 27 9.13 6.30 0.16
C LYS A 27 10.53 6.53 0.71
N THR A 28 10.66 7.30 1.78
CA THR A 28 11.95 7.60 2.44
C THR A 28 12.67 6.33 2.89
N SER A 29 11.97 5.42 3.57
CA SER A 29 12.55 4.13 4.00
C SER A 29 12.88 3.22 2.82
N ARG A 30 12.03 3.18 1.79
CA ARG A 30 12.30 2.40 0.56
C ARG A 30 13.51 2.93 -0.20
N THR A 31 13.69 4.25 -0.28
CA THR A 31 14.87 4.90 -0.87
C THR A 31 16.11 4.58 -0.05
N TYR A 32 16.05 4.73 1.28
CA TYR A 32 17.16 4.37 2.17
C TYR A 32 17.62 2.93 1.94
N TYR A 33 16.69 1.96 1.84
CA TYR A 33 17.04 0.58 1.54
C TYR A 33 17.66 0.41 0.15
N ALA A 34 17.15 1.08 -0.87
CA ALA A 34 17.68 0.98 -2.23
C ALA A 34 19.13 1.51 -2.34
N GLU A 35 19.44 2.56 -1.58
CA GLU A 35 20.76 3.20 -1.52
C GLU A 35 21.77 2.39 -0.69
N ASN A 36 21.33 1.76 0.39
CA ASN A 36 22.19 1.03 1.32
C ASN A 36 22.22 -0.50 1.08
N ALA A 37 21.45 -1.01 0.12
CA ALA A 37 21.46 -2.43 -0.25
C ALA A 37 22.77 -2.82 -0.94
N SER A 38 23.30 -3.98 -0.57
CA SER A 38 24.51 -4.58 -1.13
C SER A 38 24.15 -5.63 -2.19
N GLY A 39 25.11 -5.99 -3.06
CA GLY A 39 24.90 -6.96 -4.13
C GLY A 39 25.56 -6.50 -5.43
N THR A 40 26.02 -7.45 -6.23
CA THR A 40 26.85 -7.20 -7.43
C THR A 40 26.04 -6.82 -8.67
N SER A 41 24.71 -6.97 -8.64
CA SER A 41 23.80 -6.64 -9.75
C SER A 41 22.52 -5.99 -9.22
N SER A 42 21.84 -5.19 -10.07
CA SER A 42 20.53 -4.62 -9.78
C SER A 42 19.47 -5.68 -9.44
N SER A 43 19.58 -6.88 -10.03
CA SER A 43 18.70 -8.04 -9.77
C SER A 43 19.06 -8.84 -8.51
N MET A 44 20.21 -8.55 -7.88
CA MET A 44 20.74 -9.28 -6.72
C MET A 44 20.96 -8.38 -5.51
N LYS A 45 20.22 -7.26 -5.41
CA LYS A 45 20.30 -6.39 -4.24
C LYS A 45 19.71 -7.09 -3.01
N ASN A 46 20.44 -7.03 -1.90
CA ASN A 46 20.04 -7.56 -0.61
C ASN A 46 20.10 -6.46 0.46
N VAL A 47 19.05 -6.37 1.27
CA VAL A 47 19.01 -5.45 2.41
C VAL A 47 19.49 -6.22 3.64
N GLY A 48 20.72 -5.96 4.06
CA GLY A 48 21.30 -6.60 5.23
C GLY A 48 20.61 -6.18 6.53
N ARG A 49 20.68 -7.05 7.56
CA ARG A 49 20.11 -6.79 8.89
C ARG A 49 20.54 -5.44 9.47
N GLN A 50 21.81 -5.07 9.35
CA GLN A 50 22.32 -3.81 9.90
C GLN A 50 21.67 -2.59 9.25
N VAL A 51 21.41 -2.66 7.94
CA VAL A 51 20.71 -1.59 7.21
C VAL A 51 19.29 -1.45 7.77
N ILE A 52 18.59 -2.55 8.03
CA ILE A 52 17.25 -2.52 8.62
C ILE A 52 17.26 -1.88 10.01
N LEU A 53 18.20 -2.28 10.87
CA LEU A 53 18.32 -1.77 12.23
C LEU A 53 18.74 -0.28 12.29
N ASN A 54 19.45 0.20 11.26
CA ASN A 54 19.91 1.58 11.16
C ASN A 54 18.95 2.49 10.40
N LEU A 55 17.79 1.99 9.95
CA LEU A 55 16.79 2.82 9.28
C LEU A 55 16.39 3.99 10.20
N PRO A 56 16.57 5.25 9.78
CA PRO A 56 16.07 6.38 10.54
C PRO A 56 14.54 6.37 10.55
N ILE A 57 13.95 6.36 11.74
CA ILE A 57 12.49 6.41 11.93
C ILE A 57 12.10 7.64 12.76
N PRO A 58 11.07 8.41 12.36
CA PRO A 58 10.50 9.43 13.22
C PRO A 58 9.78 8.76 14.40
N LEU A 59 10.04 9.23 15.63
CA LEU A 59 9.45 8.64 16.83
C LEU A 59 8.69 9.70 17.66
N PRO A 60 7.45 10.07 17.25
CA PRO A 60 6.61 10.92 18.05
C PRO A 60 6.05 10.15 19.26
N ALA A 61 5.38 10.86 20.18
CA ALA A 61 4.70 10.22 21.33
C ALA A 61 3.67 9.17 20.88
N LEU A 62 3.46 8.11 21.67
CA LEU A 62 2.56 7.00 21.33
C LEU A 62 1.13 7.45 20.94
N ALA A 63 0.58 8.45 21.63
CA ALA A 63 -0.73 9.00 21.30
C ALA A 63 -0.78 9.55 19.86
N GLU A 64 0.30 10.19 19.41
CA GLU A 64 0.41 10.72 18.07
C GLU A 64 0.63 9.61 17.04
N GLN A 65 1.41 8.58 17.37
CA GLN A 65 1.56 7.40 16.51
C GLN A 65 0.19 6.75 16.21
N HIS A 66 -0.62 6.51 17.26
CA HIS A 66 -1.97 5.97 17.10
C HIS A 66 -2.89 6.90 16.30
N ARG A 67 -2.82 8.23 16.54
CA ARG A 67 -3.62 9.22 15.80
C ARG A 67 -3.32 9.16 14.30
N ILE A 68 -2.04 9.09 13.94
CA ILE A 68 -1.59 8.99 12.55
C ILE A 68 -2.11 7.68 11.91
N VAL A 69 -1.94 6.54 12.59
CA VAL A 69 -2.41 5.24 12.11
C VAL A 69 -3.92 5.28 11.86
N ALA A 70 -4.71 5.75 12.83
CA ALA A 70 -6.15 5.86 12.69
C ALA A 70 -6.56 6.73 11.50
N ARG A 71 -5.88 7.87 11.30
CA ARG A 71 -6.19 8.77 10.18
C ARG A 71 -5.86 8.17 8.83
N VAL A 72 -4.70 7.52 8.70
CA VAL A 72 -4.30 6.86 7.45
C VAL A 72 -5.24 5.71 7.11
N GLU A 73 -5.67 4.96 8.12
CA GLU A 73 -6.58 3.84 7.96
C GLU A 73 -7.99 4.30 7.53
N GLN A 74 -8.49 5.41 8.08
CA GLN A 74 -9.70 6.08 7.59
C GLN A 74 -9.59 6.49 6.11
N LEU A 75 -8.46 7.10 5.72
CA LEU A 75 -8.25 7.54 4.34
C LEU A 75 -8.15 6.35 3.36
N ARG A 76 -7.50 5.26 3.77
CA ARG A 76 -7.43 4.03 2.96
C ARG A 76 -8.82 3.44 2.70
N ARG A 77 -9.67 3.39 3.74
CA ARG A 77 -11.07 2.94 3.59
C ARG A 77 -11.86 3.83 2.66
N LEU A 78 -11.74 5.15 2.79
CA LEU A 78 -12.40 6.09 1.88
C LEU A 78 -11.95 5.85 0.43
N CYS A 79 -10.65 5.69 0.18
CA CYS A 79 -10.15 5.38 -1.15
C CYS A 79 -10.65 4.02 -1.69
N ALA A 80 -10.87 3.02 -0.83
CA ALA A 80 -11.43 1.73 -1.24
C ALA A 80 -12.90 1.89 -1.67
N ASP A 81 -13.72 2.56 -0.86
CA ASP A 81 -15.13 2.87 -1.16
C ASP A 81 -15.26 3.68 -2.46
N LEU A 82 -14.44 4.71 -2.66
CA LEU A 82 -14.45 5.50 -3.88
C LEU A 82 -14.11 4.68 -5.14
N ARG A 83 -13.15 3.75 -5.04
CA ARG A 83 -12.80 2.86 -6.16
C ARG A 83 -13.93 1.90 -6.48
N GLU A 84 -14.61 1.37 -5.46
CA GLU A 84 -15.76 0.50 -5.64
C GLU A 84 -16.91 1.22 -6.34
N ARG A 85 -17.28 2.42 -5.87
CA ARG A 85 -18.32 3.24 -6.49
C ARG A 85 -18.00 3.57 -7.94
N LEU A 86 -16.75 3.92 -8.24
CA LEU A 86 -16.30 4.19 -9.60
C LEU A 86 -16.44 2.96 -10.50
N GLN A 87 -16.12 1.77 -9.98
CA GLN A 87 -16.27 0.52 -10.71
C GLN A 87 -17.75 0.20 -10.98
N GLN A 88 -18.62 0.36 -9.99
CA GLN A 88 -20.06 0.16 -10.14
C GLN A 88 -20.67 1.11 -11.17
N ALA A 89 -20.26 2.39 -11.15
CA ALA A 89 -20.69 3.39 -12.12
C ALA A 89 -20.27 3.01 -13.55
N ARG A 90 -19.03 2.56 -13.75
CA ARG A 90 -18.52 2.09 -15.05
C ARG A 90 -19.28 0.88 -15.58
N VAL A 91 -19.57 -0.10 -14.73
CA VAL A 91 -20.36 -1.27 -15.10
C VAL A 91 -21.77 -0.86 -15.52
N THR A 92 -22.40 0.04 -14.77
CA THR A 92 -23.74 0.55 -15.09
C THR A 92 -23.74 1.31 -16.42
N GLN A 93 -22.74 2.18 -16.65
CA GLN A 93 -22.59 2.90 -17.90
C GLN A 93 -22.43 1.98 -19.10
N SER A 94 -21.61 0.92 -18.99
CA SER A 94 -21.44 -0.09 -20.04
C SER A 94 -22.76 -0.78 -20.36
N ARG A 95 -23.49 -1.24 -19.33
CA ARG A 95 -24.78 -1.90 -19.52
C ARG A 95 -25.82 -1.01 -20.20
N LEU A 96 -25.85 0.28 -19.84
CA LEU A 96 -26.73 1.24 -20.50
C LEU A 96 -26.35 1.45 -21.96
N ALA A 97 -25.05 1.55 -22.27
CA ALA A 97 -24.56 1.65 -23.65
C ALA A 97 -24.95 0.40 -24.47
N ASP A 98 -24.73 -0.79 -23.93
CA ASP A 98 -25.07 -2.07 -24.58
C ASP A 98 -26.57 -2.19 -24.86
N ALA A 99 -27.41 -1.76 -23.91
CA ALA A 99 -28.87 -1.74 -24.07
C ALA A 99 -29.33 -0.77 -25.15
N LEU A 100 -28.73 0.43 -25.23
CA LEU A 100 -29.04 1.42 -26.26
C LEU A 100 -28.66 0.93 -27.66
N VAL A 101 -27.48 0.33 -27.82
CA VAL A 101 -27.05 -0.27 -29.10
C VAL A 101 -28.00 -1.41 -29.50
N SER A 102 -28.30 -2.31 -28.57
CA SER A 102 -29.21 -3.44 -28.84
C SER A 102 -30.61 -2.97 -29.26
N ALA A 103 -31.13 -1.89 -28.65
CA ALA A 103 -32.42 -1.32 -29.02
C ALA A 103 -32.40 -0.66 -30.42
N ALA A 104 -31.30 0.02 -30.78
CA ALA A 104 -31.14 0.64 -32.09
C ALA A 104 -31.03 -0.40 -33.22
N ASP A 105 -30.33 -1.52 -32.98
CA ASP A 105 -30.20 -2.62 -33.93
C ASP A 105 -31.56 -3.30 -34.19
N GLN A 106 -32.37 -3.50 -33.14
CA GLN A 106 -33.73 -4.05 -33.28
C GLN A 106 -34.68 -3.12 -34.02
N SER A 107 -34.50 -1.80 -33.87
CA SER A 107 -35.36 -0.80 -34.55
C SER A 107 -35.00 -0.59 -36.02
N SER A 108 -33.81 -1.03 -36.49
CA SER A 108 -33.40 -0.93 -37.90
C SER A 108 -33.75 -2.18 -38.72
N ALA A 109 -34.21 -3.25 -38.07
CA ALA A 109 -34.64 -4.50 -38.71
C ALA A 109 -36.16 -4.57 -38.96
N CYS A 110 -36.92 -3.56 -38.50
CA CYS A 110 -38.35 -3.39 -38.73
C CYS A 110 -38.59 -2.30 -39.78
#